data_AF-A0A9X6XAU3-F1
#
_entry.id   AF-A0A9X6XAU3-F1
#
_cell.length_a   1.000
_cell.length_b   1.000
_cell.length_c   1.000
_cell.angle_alpha   90.00
_cell.angle_beta   90.00
_cell.angle_gamma   90.00
#
_symmetry.space_group_name_H-M   'P 1'
#
loop_
_entity.id
_entity.type
_entity.pdbx_description
1 polymer ?
#
loop_
_entity_poly.entity_id
_entity_poly.type
_entity_poly.pdbx_seq_one_letter_code
_entity_poly.pdbx_strand_id
1 'polypeptide(L)'
;MKQNDYYQNLLKRLCKANNISPRKPRFESIDDIVIIHVKNQLKEGVDLDSFKILNLIYQTVVPLGIKFNQQLFLYPNGDRLDRVTISFSRNDYIVLNKKIETGDINN
;
A
#
# COMPACT_ATOMS: atom_id res chain seq x y z
N MET A 1 10.84 10.54 -6.45
CA MET A 1 9.47 10.62 -7.01
C MET A 1 9.02 12.07 -7.04
N LYS A 2 8.98 12.70 -8.22
CA LYS A 2 8.35 14.00 -8.46
C LYS A 2 7.88 14.07 -9.93
N GLN A 3 6.67 13.58 -10.16
CA GLN A 3 5.61 14.10 -11.03
C GLN A 3 4.37 13.26 -10.64
N ASN A 4 3.32 13.92 -10.17
CA ASN A 4 2.12 13.40 -9.49
C ASN A 4 2.06 11.88 -9.23
N ASP A 5 2.41 11.46 -8.01
CA ASP A 5 2.13 10.10 -7.52
C ASP A 5 0.63 9.98 -7.18
N TYR A 6 -0.17 9.71 -8.21
CA TYR A 6 -1.62 9.60 -8.15
C TYR A 6 -2.06 8.49 -7.19
N TYR A 7 -1.39 7.34 -7.21
CA TYR A 7 -1.76 6.22 -6.36
C TYR A 7 -1.46 6.51 -4.89
N GLN A 8 -0.28 7.05 -4.56
CA GLN A 8 0.02 7.48 -3.19
C GLN A 8 -0.99 8.51 -2.68
N ASN A 9 -1.36 9.47 -3.52
CA ASN A 9 -2.34 10.50 -3.16
C ASN A 9 -3.73 9.89 -2.94
N LEU A 10 -4.17 8.97 -3.80
CA LEU A 10 -5.42 8.24 -3.64
C LEU A 10 -5.43 7.46 -2.33
N LEU A 11 -4.42 6.65 -2.05
CA LEU A 11 -4.38 5.83 -0.84
C LEU A 11 -4.40 6.69 0.43
N LYS A 12 -3.64 7.80 0.46
CA LYS A 12 -3.66 8.74 1.58
C LYS A 12 -5.03 9.40 1.78
N ARG A 13 -5.72 9.76 0.69
CA ARG A 13 -7.09 10.30 0.75
C ARG A 13 -8.08 9.26 1.28
N LEU A 14 -7.99 8.02 0.82
CA LEU A 14 -8.83 6.91 1.30
C LEU A 14 -8.58 6.61 2.78
N CYS A 15 -7.32 6.63 3.23
CA CYS A 15 -6.99 6.51 4.66
C CYS A 15 -7.68 7.62 5.47
N LYS A 16 -7.53 8.89 5.05
CA LYS A 16 -8.16 10.03 5.72
C LYS A 16 -9.69 9.89 5.76
N ALA A 17 -10.32 9.47 4.66
CA ALA A 17 -11.77 9.24 4.59
C ALA A 17 -12.25 8.11 5.53
N ASN A 18 -11.37 7.17 5.89
CA ASN A 18 -11.65 6.06 6.81
C ASN A 18 -11.17 6.34 8.25
N ASN A 19 -10.87 7.60 8.59
CA ASN A 19 -10.33 8.02 9.90
C ASN A 19 -8.98 7.37 10.26
N ILE A 20 -8.20 6.98 9.24
CA ILE A 20 -6.85 6.43 9.40
C ILE A 20 -5.82 7.53 9.09
N SER A 21 -4.76 7.60 9.89
CA SER A 21 -3.67 8.56 9.65
C SER A 21 -3.06 8.37 8.24
N PRO A 22 -3.01 9.40 7.38
CA PRO A 22 -2.41 9.30 6.04
C PRO A 22 -0.89 9.12 6.08
N ARG A 23 -0.27 9.18 7.27
CA ARG A 23 1.16 8.88 7.49
C ARG A 23 1.41 7.40 7.79
N LYS A 24 0.37 6.60 7.98
CA LYS A 24 0.46 5.17 8.30
C LYS A 24 1.01 4.33 7.13
N PRO A 25 0.48 4.43 5.89
CA PRO A 25 1.16 3.85 4.73
C PRO A 25 2.38 4.71 4.38
N ARG A 26 3.58 4.13 4.51
CA ARG A 26 4.83 4.80 4.16
C ARG A 26 5.33 4.26 2.84
N PHE A 27 5.60 5.16 1.91
CA PHE A 27 6.08 4.81 0.58
C PHE A 27 7.58 4.95 0.54
N GLU A 28 8.22 3.98 -0.09
CA GLU A 28 9.65 3.93 -0.31
C GLU A 28 9.90 3.47 -1.75
N SER A 29 10.91 4.02 -2.40
CA SER A 29 11.35 3.57 -3.72
C SER A 29 12.83 3.23 -3.62
N ILE A 30 13.14 1.96 -3.87
CA ILE A 30 14.49 1.41 -3.86
C ILE A 30 14.67 0.70 -5.18
N ASP A 31 15.68 1.09 -5.95
CA ASP A 31 15.98 0.53 -7.27
C ASP A 31 14.72 0.44 -8.14
N ASP A 32 14.42 -0.75 -8.67
CA ASP A 32 13.28 -1.01 -9.55
C ASP A 32 12.01 -1.46 -8.81
N ILE A 33 11.90 -1.16 -7.51
CA ILE A 33 10.77 -1.55 -6.67
C ILE A 33 10.18 -0.32 -5.96
N VAL A 34 8.85 -0.28 -5.87
CA VAL A 34 8.12 0.65 -5.01
C VAL A 34 7.46 -0.14 -3.89
N ILE A 35 7.69 0.27 -2.65
CA ILE A 35 7.27 -0.43 -1.44
C ILE A 35 6.34 0.46 -0.64
N ILE A 36 5.23 -0.11 -0.15
CA ILE A 36 4.33 0.50 0.82
C ILE A 36 4.46 -0.27 2.12
N HIS A 37 5.02 0.37 3.14
CA HIS A 37 5.13 -0.16 4.49
C HIS A 37 3.89 0.22 5.30
N VAL A 38 3.24 -0.77 5.89
CA VAL A 38 2.13 -0.59 6.84
C VAL A 38 2.56 -1.19 8.18
N LYS A 39 3.02 -0.32 9.08
CA LYS A 39 3.54 -0.74 10.39
C LYS A 39 2.41 -1.10 11.34
N ASN A 40 2.51 -2.27 11.97
CA ASN A 40 1.65 -2.68 13.06
C ASN A 40 1.97 -1.83 14.31
N GLN A 41 0.94 -1.23 14.90
CA GLN A 41 1.11 -0.36 16.07
C GLN A 41 0.84 -1.06 17.40
N LEU A 42 0.23 -2.25 17.37
CA LEU A 42 -0.07 -3.01 18.57
C LEU A 42 1.13 -3.85 19.02
N LYS A 43 1.24 -4.04 20.34
CA LYS A 43 2.22 -4.96 20.93
C LYS A 43 1.80 -6.42 20.75
N GLU A 44 0.50 -6.67 20.86
CA GLU A 44 -0.10 -7.99 20.72
C GLU A 44 -1.25 -7.90 19.72
N GLY A 45 -1.32 -8.88 18.82
CA GLY A 45 -2.29 -8.88 17.72
C GLY A 45 -1.94 -7.94 16.57
N VAL A 46 -2.94 -7.73 15.72
CA VAL A 46 -2.85 -6.90 14.51
C VAL A 46 -3.76 -5.71 14.67
N ASP A 47 -3.22 -4.51 14.43
CA ASP A 47 -4.03 -3.31 14.46
C ASP A 47 -4.99 -3.25 13.27
N LEU A 48 -6.26 -2.92 13.55
CA LEU A 48 -7.34 -2.96 12.57
C LEU A 48 -7.11 -2.00 11.40
N ASP A 49 -6.49 -0.84 11.65
CA ASP A 49 -6.17 0.14 10.62
C ASP A 49 -5.20 -0.42 9.58
N SER A 50 -4.22 -1.23 9.98
CA SER A 50 -3.30 -1.92 9.07
C SER A 50 -4.08 -2.86 8.14
N PHE A 51 -5.05 -3.61 8.66
CA PHE A 51 -5.93 -4.45 7.84
C PHE A 51 -6.82 -3.64 6.89
N LYS A 52 -7.37 -2.52 7.37
CA LYS A 52 -8.18 -1.61 6.54
C LYS A 52 -7.35 -1.02 5.39
N ILE A 53 -6.10 -0.63 5.65
CA ILE A 53 -5.20 -0.15 4.58
C ILE A 53 -4.95 -1.24 3.54
N LEU A 54 -4.69 -2.47 3.97
CA LEU A 54 -4.53 -3.59 3.04
C LEU A 54 -5.79 -3.79 2.19
N ASN A 55 -6.98 -3.75 2.81
CA ASN A 55 -8.25 -3.83 2.09
C ASN A 55 -8.41 -2.69 1.06
N LEU A 56 -8.04 -1.45 1.40
CA LEU A 56 -8.06 -0.32 0.46
C LEU A 56 -7.10 -0.55 -0.72
N ILE A 57 -5.92 -1.12 -0.47
CA ILE A 57 -4.97 -1.48 -1.53
C ILE A 57 -5.58 -2.55 -2.44
N TYR A 58 -6.15 -3.61 -1.88
CA TYR A 58 -6.82 -4.66 -2.67
C TYR A 58 -7.95 -4.09 -3.53
N GLN A 59 -8.83 -3.28 -2.95
CA GLN A 59 -9.96 -2.67 -3.66
C GLN A 59 -9.55 -1.72 -4.77
N THR A 60 -8.35 -1.10 -4.70
CA THR A 60 -7.89 -0.13 -5.70
C THR A 60 -6.96 -0.72 -6.74
N VAL A 61 -6.20 -1.77 -6.40
CA VAL A 61 -5.15 -2.34 -7.26
C VAL A 61 -5.65 -3.57 -8.02
N VAL A 62 -6.40 -4.46 -7.36
CA VAL A 62 -6.85 -5.72 -7.95
C VAL A 62 -7.75 -5.50 -9.18
N PRO A 63 -8.75 -4.61 -9.15
CA PRO A 63 -9.59 -4.35 -10.34
C PRO A 63 -8.81 -3.83 -11.55
N LEU A 64 -7.64 -3.22 -11.32
CA LEU A 64 -6.79 -2.69 -12.39
C LEU A 64 -5.86 -3.77 -13.00
N GLY A 65 -5.89 -5.00 -12.48
CA GLY A 65 -5.03 -6.10 -12.94
C GLY A 65 -3.55 -5.87 -12.68
N ILE A 66 -3.21 -5.00 -11.72
CA ILE A 66 -1.82 -4.64 -11.41
C ILE A 66 -1.23 -5.70 -10.48
N LYS A 67 -0.05 -6.21 -10.82
CA LYS A 67 0.68 -7.17 -10.00
C LYS A 67 1.37 -6.48 -8.84
N PHE A 68 1.33 -7.13 -7.68
CA PHE A 68 2.08 -6.73 -6.49
C PHE A 68 2.36 -7.97 -5.63
N ASN A 69 3.35 -7.87 -4.77
CA ASN A 69 3.62 -8.85 -3.73
C ASN A 69 3.21 -8.30 -2.38
N GLN A 70 2.76 -9.20 -1.49
CA GLN A 70 2.54 -8.90 -0.09
C GLN A 70 3.48 -9.75 0.75
N GLN A 71 4.17 -9.13 1.71
CA GLN A 71 5.02 -9.84 2.66
C GLN A 71 4.81 -9.35 4.09
N LEU A 72 4.67 -10.30 5.02
CA LEU A 72 4.61 -10.06 6.45
C LEU A 72 6.03 -10.05 7.03
N PHE A 73 6.29 -9.12 7.94
CA PHE A 73 7.52 -9.06 8.73
C PHE A 73 7.16 -9.20 10.20
N LEU A 74 7.73 -10.21 10.84
CA LEU A 74 7.56 -10.48 12.26
C LEU A 74 8.80 -10.00 13.02
N TYR A 75 8.62 -9.66 14.29
CA TYR A 75 9.74 -9.48 15.19
C TYR A 75 10.49 -10.80 15.40
N PRO A 76 11.81 -10.78 15.65
CA PRO A 76 12.57 -12.00 15.96
C PRO A 76 11.98 -12.75 17.16
N ASN A 77 12.03 -14.08 17.11
CA ASN A 77 11.67 -14.99 18.20
C ASN A 77 10.20 -14.94 18.65
N GLY A 78 9.26 -14.65 17.76
CA GLY A 78 7.83 -14.80 18.05
C GLY A 78 6.91 -14.40 16.89
N ASP A 79 5.60 -14.40 17.18
CA ASP A 79 4.56 -14.17 16.17
C ASP A 79 4.05 -12.71 16.13
N ARG A 80 4.79 -11.80 16.78
CA ARG A 80 4.42 -10.39 16.80
C ARG A 80 4.69 -9.76 15.44
N LEU A 81 3.63 -9.29 14.78
CA LEU A 81 3.73 -8.54 13.53
C LEU A 81 4.43 -7.19 13.75
N ASP A 82 5.51 -6.93 13.01
CA ASP A 82 6.14 -5.60 12.88
C ASP A 82 5.44 -4.78 11.80
N ARG A 83 5.35 -5.31 10.59
CA ARG A 83 4.72 -4.62 9.46
C ARG A 83 4.25 -5.59 8.38
N VAL A 84 3.34 -5.09 7.55
CA VAL A 84 3.07 -5.66 6.23
C VAL A 84 3.68 -4.75 5.19
N THR A 85 4.28 -5.34 4.17
CA THR A 85 4.79 -4.62 3.00
C THR A 85 4.01 -5.04 1.77
N ILE A 86 3.70 -4.06 0.93
CA ILE A 86 3.20 -4.26 -0.42
C ILE A 86 4.27 -3.75 -1.37
N SER A 87 4.73 -4.57 -2.30
CA SER A 87 5.76 -4.18 -3.26
C SER A 87 5.28 -4.34 -4.69
N PHE A 88 5.66 -3.37 -5.52
CA PHE A 88 5.38 -3.31 -6.95
C PHE A 88 6.71 -3.27 -7.69
N SER A 89 6.78 -3.90 -8.86
CA SER A 89 7.83 -3.52 -9.81
C SER A 89 7.62 -2.04 -10.20
N ARG A 90 8.69 -1.33 -10.51
CA ARG A 90 8.62 0.06 -10.96
C ARG A 90 7.69 0.20 -12.18
N ASN A 91 7.75 -0.75 -13.10
CA ASN A 91 6.89 -0.75 -14.29
C ASN A 91 5.41 -0.91 -13.92
N ASP A 92 5.06 -1.88 -13.06
CA ASP A 92 3.69 -2.07 -12.60
C ASP A 92 3.17 -0.84 -11.85
N TYR A 93 4.02 -0.19 -11.05
CA TYR A 93 3.66 1.02 -10.32
C TYR A 93 3.43 2.24 -11.24
N ILE A 94 4.19 2.36 -12.33
CA ILE A 94 3.96 3.38 -13.36
C ILE A 94 2.62 3.14 -14.05
N VAL A 95 2.32 1.89 -14.43
CA VAL A 95 1.03 1.53 -15.05
C VAL A 95 -0.12 1.81 -14.09
N LEU A 96 0.02 1.47 -12.80
CA LEU A 96 -0.95 1.79 -11.76
C LEU A 96 -1.24 3.29 -11.71
N ASN A 97 -0.21 4.13 -11.63
CA ASN A 97 -0.38 5.58 -11.59
C ASN A 97 -1.08 6.11 -12.85
N LYS A 98 -0.71 5.60 -14.03
CA LYS A 98 -1.36 5.97 -15.29
C LYS A 98 -2.85 5.60 -15.32
N LYS A 99 -3.21 4.39 -14.90
CA LYS A 99 -4.62 3.96 -14.85
C LYS A 99 -5.46 4.79 -13.88
N ILE A 100 -4.89 5.18 -12.73
CA ILE A 100 -5.56 6.06 -11.77
C ILE A 100 -5.73 7.47 -12.33
N GLU A 101 -4.73 7.98 -13.06
CA GLU A 101 -4.81 9.28 -13.73
C GLU A 101 -5.91 9.32 -14.80
N THR A 102 -6.00 8.28 -15.64
CA THR A 102 -6.94 8.24 -16.77
C THR A 102 -8.33 7.73 -16.41
N GLY A 103 -8.52 7.17 -15.20
CA GLY A 103 -9.80 6.58 -14.79
C GLY A 103 -10.13 5.26 -15.49
N ASP A 104 -9.10 4.54 -15.96
CA ASP A 104 -9.27 3.34 -16.78
C ASP A 104 -9.58 2.13 -15.89
N ILE A 105 -10.87 1.99 -15.56
CA ILE A 105 -11.41 0.82 -14.87
C ILE A 105 -11.75 -0.19 -15.96
N ASN A 106 -10.93 -1.23 -16.08
CA ASN A 106 -11.21 -2.36 -16.98
C ASN A 106 -12.62 -2.90 -16.65
N ASN A 107 -13.57 -2.73 -17.57
CA ASN A 107 -14.85 -3.45 -17.57
C ASN A 107 -14.63 -4.92 -17.93
#